data_AF-A0A2M7FD75-F1
#
_entry.id   AF-A0A2M7FD75-F1
#
_cell.length_a   1.000
_cell.length_b   1.000
_cell.length_c   1.000
_cell.angle_alpha   90.00
_cell.angle_beta   90.00
_cell.angle_gamma   90.00
#
_symmetry.space_group_name_H-M   'P 1'
#
loop_
_entity.id
_entity.type
_entity.pdbx_description
1 polymer ?
#
loop_
_entity_poly.entity_id
_entity_poly.type
_entity_poly.pdbx_seq_one_letter_code
_entity_poly.pdbx_strand_id
1 'polypeptide(L)' 'LFTQLMLEKGFLATKAFNTTFAHQDQVIEEYLQAVEEVFWVIAHALEQGTMREMLKGPVAHAGFTRLN' A
#
# COMPACT_ATOMS: atom_id res chain seq x y z
N LEU A 1 3.68 -4.35 3.15
CA LEU A 1 2.31 -4.43 3.69
C LEU A 1 1.38 -3.38 3.08
N PHE A 2 1.65 -2.08 3.18
CA PHE A 2 0.80 -1.04 2.56
C PHE A 2 0.48 -1.28 1.08
N THR A 3 1.51 -1.40 0.22
CA THR A 3 1.31 -1.60 -1.22
C THR A 3 0.49 -2.85 -1.58
N GLN A 4 0.68 -3.97 -0.89
CA GLN A 4 -0.10 -5.19 -1.18
C GLN A 4 -1.58 -5.03 -0.77
N LEU A 5 -1.85 -4.36 0.35
CA LEU A 5 -3.21 -4.16 0.84
C LEU A 5 -3.96 -3.15 -0.01
N MET A 6 -3.29 -2.07 -0.43
CA MET A 6 -3.86 -1.12 -1.39
C MET A 6 -4.13 -1.79 -2.74
N LEU A 7 -3.26 -2.71 -3.19
CA LEU A 7 -3.47 -3.46 -4.42
C LEU A 7 -4.72 -4.36 -4.34
N GLU A 8 -4.96 -5.01 -3.19
CA GLU A 8 -6.20 -5.78 -2.96
C GLU A 8 -7.45 -4.91 -3.02
N LYS A 9 -7.33 -3.63 -2.68
CA LYS A 9 -8.39 -2.62 -2.77
C LYS A 9 -8.50 -1.96 -4.16
N GLY A 10 -7.70 -2.40 -5.14
CA GLY A 10 -7.74 -1.88 -6.51
C GLY A 10 -6.81 -0.68 -6.78
N PHE A 11 -5.96 -0.30 -5.84
CA PHE A 11 -5.08 0.86 -5.98
C PHE A 11 -3.61 0.48 -6.16
N LEU A 12 -3.00 1.00 -7.23
CA LEU A 12 -1.55 0.90 -7.47
C LEU A 12 -0.79 1.92 -6.61
N ALA A 13 -0.68 1.64 -5.31
CA ALA A 13 -0.06 2.54 -4.36
C ALA A 13 1.46 2.31 -4.22
N THR A 14 2.23 3.40 -4.18
CA THR A 14 3.67 3.37 -3.95
C THR A 14 4.04 4.24 -2.75
N LYS A 15 5.34 4.50 -2.56
CA LYS A 15 5.82 5.46 -1.54
C LYS A 15 5.59 6.93 -1.94
N ALA A 16 5.00 7.17 -3.11
CA ALA A 16 4.70 8.49 -3.64
C ALA A 16 3.34 8.49 -4.35
N PHE A 17 2.78 9.69 -4.49
CA PHE A 17 1.55 9.93 -5.24
C PHE A 17 1.88 10.80 -6.47
N ASN A 18 1.40 10.37 -7.65
CA ASN A 18 1.58 11.09 -8.91
C ASN A 18 0.23 11.67 -9.34
N THR A 19 0.01 12.95 -9.05
CA THR A 19 -1.22 13.67 -9.40
C THR A 19 -1.39 13.84 -10.91
N THR A 20 -2.64 13.81 -11.37
CA THR A 20 -3.02 14.14 -12.76
C THR A 20 -4.37 14.87 -12.76
N PHE A 21 -4.67 15.65 -13.80
CA PHE A 21 -5.99 16.27 -13.99
C PHE A 21 -7.13 15.26 -14.22
N ALA A 22 -6.83 13.97 -14.38
CA ALA A 22 -7.84 12.94 -14.54
C ALA A 22 -8.41 12.43 -13.19
N HIS A 23 -7.82 12.82 -12.05
CA HIS A 23 -8.36 12.46 -10.75
C HIS A 23 -9.68 13.22 -10.51
N GLN A 24 -10.71 12.45 -10.17
CA GLN A 24 -12.03 12.97 -9.79
C GLN A 24 -12.20 12.83 -8.28
N ASP A 25 -13.01 13.68 -7.67
CA ASP A 25 -13.25 13.68 -6.22
C ASP A 25 -13.65 12.29 -5.71
N GLN A 26 -14.49 11.57 -6.47
CA GLN A 26 -14.88 10.20 -6.15
C GLN A 26 -13.66 9.26 -6.00
N VAL A 27 -12.71 9.29 -6.93
CA VAL A 27 -11.51 8.43 -6.88
C VAL A 27 -10.64 8.80 -5.69
N ILE A 28 -10.59 10.10 -5.34
CA ILE A 28 -9.85 10.59 -4.17
C ILE A 28 -10.51 10.06 -2.89
N GLU A 29 -11.82 10.15 -2.75
CA GLU A 29 -12.57 9.66 -1.60
C GLU A 29 -12.43 8.14 -1.42
N GLU A 30 -12.59 7.37 -2.49
CA GLU A 30 -12.40 5.90 -2.46
C GLU A 30 -10.97 5.52 -2.05
N TYR A 31 -9.97 6.24 -2.55
CA TYR A 31 -8.58 6.04 -2.16
C TYR A 31 -8.35 6.35 -0.68
N LEU A 32 -8.91 7.46 -0.18
CA LEU A 32 -8.75 7.86 1.22
C LEU A 32 -9.41 6.86 2.19
N GLN A 33 -10.60 6.35 1.86
CA GLN A 33 -11.27 5.30 2.64
C GLN A 33 -10.43 4.01 2.65
N ALA A 34 -9.91 3.60 1.49
CA ALA A 34 -9.02 2.45 1.40
C ALA A 34 -7.75 2.62 2.25
N VAL A 35 -7.16 3.82 2.24
CA VAL A 35 -5.98 4.17 3.03
C VAL A 35 -6.27 4.11 4.53
N GLU A 36 -7.41 4.62 4.98
CA GLU A 36 -7.82 4.58 6.39
C GLU A 36 -7.89 3.14 6.90
N GLU A 37 -8.59 2.26 6.18
CA GLU A 37 -8.69 0.85 6.53
C GLU A 37 -7.32 0.16 6.54
N VAL A 38 -6.48 0.43 5.54
CA VAL A 38 -5.13 -0.18 5.46
C VAL A 38 -4.24 0.29 6.60
N PHE A 39 -4.28 1.58 6.97
CA PHE A 39 -3.49 2.07 8.10
C PHE A 39 -3.96 1.51 9.43
N TRP A 40 -5.27 1.30 9.62
CA TRP A 40 -5.78 0.60 10.79
C TRP A 40 -5.20 -0.82 10.91
N VAL A 41 -5.18 -1.58 9.80
CA VAL A 41 -4.58 -2.92 9.75
C VAL A 41 -3.08 -2.87 10.08
N ILE A 42 -2.35 -1.91 9.52
CA ILE A 42 -0.91 -1.77 9.75
C ILE A 42 -0.62 -1.40 11.22
N ALA A 43 -1.41 -0.49 11.80
CA ALA A 43 -1.29 -0.11 13.21
C ALA A 43 -1.47 -1.33 14.12
N HIS A 44 -2.52 -2.12 13.89
CA HIS A 44 -2.74 -3.34 14.67
C HIS A 44 -1.61 -4.37 14.50
N ALA A 45 -1.12 -4.56 13.27
CA ALA A 45 0.01 -5.45 13.00
C ALA A 45 1.32 -5.00 13.67
N LEU A 46 1.51 -3.68 13.83
CA LEU A 46 2.66 -3.11 14.56
C LEU A 46 2.54 -3.38 16.06
N GLU A 47 1.36 -3.18 16.65
CA GLU A 47 1.10 -3.45 18.06
C GLU A 47 1.29 -4.93 18.43
N GLN A 48 0.85 -5.84 17.55
CA GLN A 48 0.94 -7.28 17.76
C GLN A 48 2.29 -7.88 17.30
N GLY A 49 3.12 -7.12 16.60
CA GLY A 49 4.40 -7.61 16.06
C GLY A 49 4.28 -8.58 14.88
N THR A 50 3.11 -8.68 14.23
CA THR A 50 2.77 -9.69 13.20
C THR A 50 3.03 -9.21 11.76
N MET A 51 3.59 -8.01 11.58
CA MET A 51 3.86 -7.40 10.27
C MET A 51 4.51 -8.32 9.24
N ARG A 52 5.48 -9.16 9.64
CA ARG A 52 6.20 -10.06 8.73
C ARG A 52 5.33 -11.23 8.26
N GLU A 53 4.46 -11.75 9.10
CA GLU A 53 3.56 -12.87 8.81
C GLU A 53 2.46 -12.48 7.83
N MET A 54 2.07 -11.20 7.85
CA MET A 54 1.07 -10.64 6.95
C MET A 54 1.59 -10.37 5.53
N LEU A 55 2.91 -10.46 5.30
CA LEU A 55 3.46 -10.31 3.96
C LEU A 55 3.19 -11.58 3.13
N LYS A 56 2.67 -11.41 1.91
CA LYS A 56 2.45 -12.54 0.97
C LYS A 56 3.75 -13.17 0.45
N GLY A 57 4.89 -12.54 0.73
CA GLY A 57 6.21 -12.94 0.25
C GLY A 57 7.32 -12.24 1.03
N PRO A 58 8.59 -12.38 0.60
CA PRO A 58 9.69 -11.69 1.24
C PRO A 58 9.54 -10.17 1.16
N VAL A 59 10.25 -9.46 2.04
CA VAL A 59 10.32 -8.00 1.99
C VAL A 59 10.77 -7.57 0.59
N ALA A 60 10.03 -6.64 -0.01
CA ALA A 60 10.31 -6.15 -1.34
C ALA A 60 11.73 -5.55 -1.41
N HIS A 61 12.47 -5.89 -2.47
CA HIS A 61 13.77 -5.30 -2.74
C HIS A 61 13.63 -3.80 -3.06
N ALA A 62 14.61 -3.00 -2.64
CA ALA A 62 14.66 -1.59 -2.98
C ALA A 62 15.31 -1.40 -4.36
N GLY A 63 14.57 -0.76 -5.28
CA GLY A 63 15.07 -0.45 -6.61
C GLY A 63 15.04 -1.64 -7.57
N PHE A 64 15.73 -1.48 -8.70
CA PHE A 64 15.90 -2.52 -9.71
C PHE A 64 17.39 -2.72 -9.93
N THR A 65 17.89 -3.92 -9.65
CA THR A 65 19.27 -4.31 -9.95
C THR A 65 19.22 -5.29 -11.11
N ARG A 66 19.91 -4.98 -12.21
CA ARG A 66 20.17 -5.97 -13.26
C ARG A 66 21.12 -7.03 -12.69
N LEU A 67 20.79 -8.29 -12.87
CA LEU A 67 21.74 -9.38 -12.68
C LEU A 67 22.82 -9.24 -13.77
N ASN A 68 24.05 -8.96 -13.35
CA ASN A 68 25.26 -9.14 -14.15
C ASN A 68 25.91 -10.46 -13.77
#